data_AF-A0A2W6C0L6-F1
#
_entry.id   AF-A0A2W6C0L6-F1
#
_cell.length_a   1.000
_cell.length_b   1.000
_cell.length_c   1.000
_cell.angle_alpha   90.00
_cell.angle_beta   90.00
_cell.angle_gamma   90.00
#
_symmetry.space_group_name_H-M   'P 1'
#
loop_
_entity.id
_entity.type
_entity.pdbx_description
1 polymer ?
#
loop_
_entity_poly.entity_id
_entity_poly.type
_entity_poly.pdbx_seq_one_letter_code
_entity_poly.pdbx_strand_id
1 'polypeptide(L)'
;MNDETKDLIIGVFEASLEAQLRAVRRLRQGEPSPIPRHREGLSQVDMAFDILKKARSPLHVSQILERIQKHFGVTVDRESLVSSLTKKVARGDRFLRPEKNTFSLRPEAQ
;
A
#
# COMPACT_ATOMS: atom_id res chain seq x y z
N MET A 1 42.29 4.80 19.46
CA MET A 1 41.47 5.28 20.59
C MET A 1 40.79 6.63 20.31
N ASN A 2 41.48 7.71 19.90
CA ASN A 2 40.79 8.97 19.57
C ASN A 2 40.04 8.95 18.22
N ASP A 3 40.54 8.21 17.23
CA ASP A 3 39.90 8.14 15.90
C ASP A 3 38.58 7.35 15.93
N GLU A 4 38.50 6.27 16.69
CA GLU A 4 37.24 5.49 16.84
C GLU A 4 36.12 6.32 17.46
N THR A 5 36.46 7.19 18.43
CA THR A 5 35.50 8.10 19.05
C THR A 5 35.04 9.16 18.07
N LYS A 6 35.96 9.67 17.23
CA LYS A 6 35.66 10.64 16.18
C LYS A 6 34.75 10.05 15.10
N ASP A 7 35.03 8.83 14.64
CA ASP A 7 34.21 8.12 13.66
C ASP A 7 32.81 7.81 14.20
N LEU A 8 32.70 7.42 15.47
CA LEU A 8 31.41 7.19 16.10
C LEU A 8 30.57 8.49 16.14
N ILE A 9 31.19 9.61 16.52
CA ILE A 9 30.52 10.91 16.56
C ILE A 9 30.06 11.30 15.16
N ILE A 10 30.92 11.20 14.15
CA ILE A 10 30.59 11.54 12.77
C ILE A 10 29.45 10.66 12.25
N GLY A 11 29.49 9.34 12.51
CA GLY A 11 28.44 8.42 12.09
C GLY A 11 27.08 8.71 12.74
N VAL A 12 27.07 9.11 14.02
CA VAL A 12 25.83 9.53 14.71
C VAL A 12 25.27 10.81 14.08
N PHE A 13 26.12 11.78 13.77
CA PHE A 13 25.69 13.00 13.10
C PHE A 13 25.17 12.72 11.68
N GLU A 14 25.83 11.87 10.92
CA GLU A 14 25.40 11.46 9.58
C GLU A 14 24.03 10.79 9.62
N ALA A 15 23.82 9.81 10.50
CA ALA A 15 22.55 9.12 10.66
C ALA A 15 21.42 10.07 11.09
N SER A 16 21.72 11.00 12.01
CA SER A 16 20.76 12.02 12.48
C SER A 16 20.37 12.98 11.34
N LEU A 17 21.34 13.51 10.60
CA LEU A 17 21.12 14.41 9.48
C LEU A 17 20.34 13.73 8.35
N GLU A 18 20.62 12.45 8.07
CA GLU A 18 19.88 11.69 7.08
C GLU A 18 18.42 11.49 7.51
N ALA A 19 18.17 11.18 8.78
CA ALA A 19 16.83 11.06 9.34
C ALA A 19 16.05 12.39 9.26
N GLN A 20 16.70 13.50 9.59
CA GLN A 20 16.12 14.84 9.47
C GLN A 20 15.81 15.20 8.02
N LEU A 21 16.72 14.93 7.09
CA LEU A 21 16.50 15.17 5.66
C LEU A 21 15.33 14.33 5.12
N ARG A 22 15.21 13.07 5.56
CA ARG A 22 14.06 12.21 5.24
C ARG A 22 12.76 12.81 5.80
N ALA A 23 12.76 13.32 7.03
CA ALA A 23 11.60 13.99 7.62
C ALA A 23 11.21 15.24 6.82
N VAL A 24 12.16 16.10 6.47
CA VAL A 24 11.91 17.30 5.64
C VAL A 24 11.40 16.93 4.26
N ARG A 25 11.96 15.89 3.61
CA ARG A 25 11.45 15.39 2.32
C ARG A 25 10.01 14.88 2.45
N ARG A 26 9.67 14.17 3.52
CA ARG A 26 8.29 13.73 3.80
C ARG A 26 7.34 14.90 4.00
N LEU A 27 7.76 15.95 4.70
CA LEU A 27 6.97 17.16 4.90
C LEU A 27 6.80 17.96 3.61
N ARG A 28 7.85 18.11 2.80
CA ARG A 28 7.78 18.81 1.49
C ARG A 28 6.99 18.07 0.43
N GLN A 29 6.98 16.74 0.46
CA GLN A 29 6.26 15.91 -0.51
C GLN A 29 4.76 15.79 -0.21
N GLY A 30 4.29 16.24 0.95
CA GLY A 30 2.88 16.13 1.35
C GLY A 30 2.42 14.67 1.40
N GLU A 31 2.63 14.01 2.55
CA GLU A 31 2.21 12.63 2.84
C GLU A 31 2.05 11.68 1.62
N PRO A 32 3.10 10.99 1.18
CA PRO A 32 2.90 9.63 0.74
C PRO A 32 2.75 8.79 2.01
N SER A 33 1.51 8.36 2.30
CA SER A 33 1.18 7.25 3.20
C SER A 33 2.30 6.20 3.14
N PRO A 34 2.78 5.66 4.28
CA PRO A 34 3.98 4.84 4.34
C PRO A 34 3.88 3.75 3.28
N ILE A 35 4.72 3.85 2.25
CA ILE A 35 4.83 2.80 1.25
C ILE A 35 5.36 1.60 2.04
N PRO A 36 4.56 0.55 2.31
CA PRO A 36 5.08 -0.61 2.98
C PRO A 36 6.09 -1.24 2.02
N ARG A 37 7.25 -1.59 2.58
CA ARG A 37 8.33 -2.34 1.94
C ARG A 37 7.82 -3.22 0.82
N HIS A 38 8.41 -3.04 -0.36
CA HIS A 38 8.29 -3.91 -1.53
C HIS A 38 8.35 -5.37 -1.06
N ARG A 39 7.19 -6.00 -0.90
CA ARG A 39 7.04 -7.43 -0.69
C ARG A 39 6.80 -8.00 -2.07
N GLU A 40 7.70 -8.89 -2.44
CA GLU A 40 7.76 -9.59 -3.72
C GLU A 40 6.38 -10.10 -4.13
N GLY A 41 5.94 -9.71 -5.33
CA GLY A 41 4.71 -10.19 -5.96
C GLY A 41 3.42 -9.58 -5.43
N LEU A 42 3.15 -8.30 -5.71
CA LEU A 42 1.79 -7.75 -5.57
C LEU A 42 0.85 -8.52 -6.52
N SER A 43 0.11 -9.49 -5.98
CA SER A 43 -0.98 -10.13 -6.69
C SER A 43 -2.03 -9.06 -7.03
N GLN A 44 -2.78 -9.22 -8.13
CA GLN A 44 -3.88 -8.32 -8.49
C GLN A 44 -4.87 -8.12 -7.33
N VAL A 45 -4.98 -9.14 -6.47
CA VAL A 45 -5.75 -9.12 -5.23
C VAL A 45 -5.17 -8.17 -4.19
N ASP A 46 -3.86 -8.14 -3.99
CA ASP A 46 -3.21 -7.27 -3.00
C ASP A 46 -3.28 -5.80 -3.43
N MET A 47 -3.11 -5.53 -4.73
CA MET A 47 -3.34 -4.18 -5.27
C MET A 47 -4.77 -3.71 -5.02
N ALA A 48 -5.76 -4.58 -5.27
CA ALA A 48 -7.15 -4.26 -4.97
C ALA A 48 -7.42 -4.10 -3.47
N PHE A 49 -6.77 -4.89 -2.62
CA PHE A 49 -6.83 -4.76 -1.16
C PHE A 49 -6.33 -3.37 -0.72
N ASP A 50 -5.18 -2.93 -1.21
CA ASP A 50 -4.62 -1.63 -0.87
C ASP A 50 -5.50 -0.47 -1.33
N ILE A 51 -6.09 -0.56 -2.53
CA ILE A 51 -7.03 0.45 -3.02
C ILE A 51 -8.29 0.54 -2.15
N LEU A 52 -8.88 -0.62 -1.81
CA LEU A 52 -10.07 -0.65 -0.96
C LEU A 52 -9.75 -0.19 0.47
N LYS A 53 -8.56 -0.52 0.99
CA LYS A 53 -8.08 -0.07 2.30
C LYS A 53 -7.90 1.44 2.36
N LYS A 54 -7.36 2.04 1.29
CA LYS A 54 -7.23 3.50 1.16
C LYS A 54 -8.59 4.19 1.01
N ALA A 55 -9.52 3.57 0.26
CA ALA A 55 -10.85 4.12 0.04
C ALA A 55 -11.73 4.08 1.30
N ARG A 56 -11.55 3.06 2.15
CA ARG A 56 -12.41 2.76 3.32
C ARG A 56 -13.91 2.66 2.98
N SER A 57 -14.23 2.46 1.72
CA SER A 57 -15.59 2.37 1.19
C SER A 57 -15.69 1.22 0.18
N PRO A 58 -16.90 0.68 -0.04
CA PRO A 58 -17.14 -0.21 -1.17
C PRO A 58 -16.83 0.52 -2.48
N LEU A 59 -16.11 -0.14 -3.39
CA LEU A 59 -15.81 0.40 -4.72
C LEU A 59 -16.25 -0.58 -5.80
N HIS A 60 -16.76 -0.02 -6.90
CA HIS A 60 -17.06 -0.78 -8.10
C HIS A 60 -15.75 -1.23 -8.78
N VAL A 61 -15.76 -2.40 -9.42
CA VAL A 61 -14.56 -2.98 -10.07
C VAL A 61 -13.88 -2.01 -11.03
N SER A 62 -14.65 -1.23 -11.80
CA SER A 62 -14.09 -0.22 -12.71
C SER A 62 -13.29 0.86 -11.98
N GLN A 63 -13.78 1.30 -10.81
CA GLN A 63 -13.09 2.29 -9.98
C GLN A 63 -11.84 1.68 -9.34
N ILE A 64 -11.88 0.40 -8.98
CA ILE A 64 -10.70 -0.33 -8.47
C ILE A 64 -9.63 -0.38 -9.56
N LEU A 65 -9.99 -0.75 -10.80
CA LEU A 65 -9.07 -0.80 -11.94
C LEU A 65 -8.44 0.56 -12.23
N GLU A 66 -9.25 1.62 -12.28
CA GLU A 66 -8.76 2.99 -12.53
C GLU A 66 -7.78 3.43 -11.44
N ARG A 67 -8.09 3.14 -10.17
CA ARG A 67 -7.21 3.45 -9.04
C ARG A 67 -5.95 2.59 -9.04
N ILE A 68 -6.02 1.32 -9.43
CA ILE A 68 -4.83 0.47 -9.58
C ILE A 68 -3.91 1.05 -10.64
N GLN A 69 -4.46 1.44 -11.79
CA GLN A 69 -3.68 2.08 -12.85
C GLN A 69 -3.05 3.40 -12.38
N LYS A 70 -3.82 4.25 -11.69
CA LYS A 70 -3.32 5.54 -11.15
C LYS A 70 -2.25 5.39 -10.07
N HIS A 71 -2.38 4.41 -9.18
CA HIS A 71 -1.48 4.26 -8.02
C HIS A 71 -0.28 3.34 -8.29
N PHE A 72 -0.44 2.30 -9.10
CA PHE A 72 0.58 1.30 -9.36
C PHE A 72 1.13 1.35 -10.80
N GLY A 73 0.47 2.06 -11.72
CA GLY A 73 0.87 2.11 -13.12
C GLY A 73 0.66 0.81 -13.89
N VAL A 74 -0.07 -0.15 -13.31
CA VAL A 74 -0.30 -1.48 -13.89
C VAL A 74 -1.73 -1.58 -14.41
N THR A 75 -1.89 -2.08 -15.64
CA THR A 75 -3.19 -2.43 -16.20
C THR A 75 -3.54 -3.85 -15.80
N VAL A 76 -4.66 -4.01 -15.09
CA VAL A 76 -5.17 -5.31 -14.65
C VAL A 76 -6.40 -5.68 -15.47
N ASP A 77 -6.51 -6.95 -15.85
CA ASP A 77 -7.70 -7.44 -16.54
C ASP A 77 -8.91 -7.52 -15.60
N ARG A 78 -10.07 -7.04 -16.07
CA ARG A 78 -11.30 -6.97 -15.29
C ARG A 78 -11.80 -8.35 -14.90
N GLU A 79 -11.80 -9.31 -15.82
CA GLU A 79 -12.33 -10.65 -15.57
C GLU A 79 -11.43 -11.41 -14.59
N SER A 80 -10.12 -11.29 -14.76
CA SER A 80 -9.13 -11.84 -13.82
C SER A 80 -9.30 -11.28 -12.41
N LEU A 81 -9.50 -9.97 -12.29
CA LEU A 81 -9.69 -9.31 -11.00
C LEU A 81 -11.01 -9.75 -10.33
N VAL A 82 -12.13 -9.75 -11.07
CA VAL A 82 -13.43 -10.17 -10.52
C VAL A 82 -13.39 -11.64 -10.09
N SER A 83 -12.79 -12.52 -10.89
CA SER A 83 -12.65 -13.94 -10.56
C SER A 83 -11.80 -14.13 -9.30
N SER A 84 -10.65 -13.46 -9.23
CA SER A 84 -9.74 -13.55 -8.08
C SER A 84 -10.38 -13.02 -6.81
N LEU A 85 -11.04 -11.85 -6.87
CA LEU A 85 -11.76 -11.27 -5.74
C LEU A 85 -12.95 -12.15 -5.32
N THR A 86 -13.73 -12.67 -6.26
CA THR A 86 -14.87 -13.55 -5.96
C THR A 86 -14.42 -14.83 -5.28
N LYS A 87 -13.31 -15.44 -5.74
CA LYS A 87 -12.70 -16.60 -5.08
C LYS A 87 -12.27 -16.29 -3.64
N LYS A 88 -11.75 -15.09 -3.40
CA LYS A 88 -11.34 -14.64 -2.06
C LYS A 88 -12.52 -14.35 -1.14
N VAL A 89 -13.59 -13.75 -1.66
CA VAL A 89 -14.87 -13.58 -0.94
C VAL A 89 -15.48 -14.94 -0.59
N ALA A 90 -15.52 -15.88 -1.55
CA ALA A 90 -16.07 -17.23 -1.32
C ALA A 90 -15.29 -18.04 -0.27
N ARG A 91 -13.97 -17.81 -0.17
CA ARG A 91 -13.13 -18.38 0.89
C ARG A 91 -13.33 -17.69 2.26
N GLY A 92 -14.18 -16.68 2.37
CA GLY A 92 -14.41 -15.94 3.61
C GLY A 92 -13.20 -15.14 4.09
N ASP A 93 -12.30 -14.79 3.16
CA ASP A 93 -11.06 -14.04 3.43
C ASP A 93 -11.37 -12.55 3.75
N ARG A 94 -10.41 -11.66 3.53
CA ARG A 94 -10.46 -10.22 3.82
C ARG A 94 -11.46 -9.37 2.99
N PHE A 95 -12.17 -9.96 2.03
CA PHE A 95 -13.04 -9.23 1.11
C PHE A 95 -14.52 -9.55 1.35
N LEU A 96 -15.35 -8.55 1.13
CA LEU A 96 -16.80 -8.64 1.09
C LEU A 96 -17.29 -8.17 -0.29
N ARG A 97 -18.40 -8.74 -0.74
CA ARG A 97 -19.07 -8.33 -1.96
C ARG A 97 -20.47 -7.82 -1.59
N PRO A 98 -20.59 -6.53 -1.21
CA PRO A 98 -21.88 -5.95 -0.83
C PRO A 98 -22.87 -5.89 -2.00
N GLU A 99 -22.38 -5.77 -3.24
CA GLU A 99 -23.23 -5.65 -4.43
C GLU A 99 -22.61 -6.31 -5.67
N LYS A 100 -23.36 -6.36 -6.78
CA LYS A 100 -22.85 -6.82 -8.07
C LYS A 100 -21.73 -5.89 -8.53
N ASN A 101 -20.55 -6.46 -8.81
CA ASN A 101 -19.34 -5.74 -9.23
C ASN A 101 -18.80 -4.72 -8.22
N THR A 102 -19.27 -4.73 -6.97
CA THR A 102 -18.79 -3.85 -5.91
C THR A 102 -18.13 -4.69 -4.84
N PHE A 103 -16.90 -4.33 -4.47
CA PHE A 103 -16.12 -5.03 -3.47
C PHE A 103 -15.77 -4.08 -2.33
N SER A 104 -15.75 -4.60 -1.11
CA SER A 104 -15.31 -3.88 0.09
C SER A 104 -14.38 -4.78 0.90
N LEU A 105 -13.64 -4.20 1.84
CA LEU A 105 -12.92 -4.99 2.83
C LEU A 105 -13.86 -5.36 3.97
N ARG A 106 -13.64 -6.54 4.56
CA ARG A 106 -14.24 -6.85 5.85
C ARG A 106 -13.69 -5.85 6.87
N PRO A 107 -14.54 -5.13 7.62
CA PRO A 107 -14.03 -4.37 8.76
C PRO A 107 -13.36 -5.38 9.69
N GLU A 108 -12.05 -5.25 9.92
CA GLU A 108 -11.44 -5.91 11.08
C GLU A 108 -12.24 -5.41 12.27
N ALA A 109 -12.95 -6.31 12.95
CA ALA A 109 -13.54 -6.03 14.23
C ALA A 109 -12.38 -5.58 15.12
N GLN A 110 -12.42 -4.30 15.49
CA GLN A 110 -11.46 -3.64 16.35
C GLN A 110 -11.43 -4.30 17.73
#